data_AF-A0A8T0A028-F1
#
_entry.id   AF-A0A8T0A028-F1
#
_cell.length_a   1.000
_cell.length_b   1.000
_cell.length_c   1.000
_cell.angle_alpha   90.00
_cell.angle_beta   90.00
_cell.angle_gamma   90.00
#
_symmetry.space_group_name_H-M   'P 1'
#
loop_
_entity.id
_entity.type
_entity.pdbx_description
1 polymer ?
#
loop_
_entity_poly.entity_id
_entity_poly.type
_entity_poly.pdbx_seq_one_letter_code
_entity_poly.pdbx_strand_id
1 'polypeptide(L)'
;MRSVKHGRKKSVRYRYNTSAAKRQHTKYKKMRKFKGCQALENAWKDSLTTRQNLSSIGIAYDPNEAMEVDSNLNPFKKQKNNKNDTNQILNELEQIAIDEANESDKQKKRKKQKSNLHPNDRDFCEKMISKHGENYQAMSRDPLNIWQHTPKQIERKIIGYKKSLGNEKME
;
A
#
# COMPACT_ATOMS: atom_id res chain seq x y z
N MET A 1 -63.93 8.18 -51.97
CA MET A 1 -62.61 7.66 -51.57
C MET A 1 -62.44 7.79 -50.06
N ARG A 2 -62.20 6.70 -49.33
CA ARG A 2 -61.86 6.76 -47.90
C ARG A 2 -60.39 6.35 -47.75
N SER A 3 -59.56 7.29 -47.32
CA SER A 3 -58.14 7.07 -47.03
C SER A 3 -58.00 6.02 -45.92
N VAL A 4 -57.41 4.87 -46.26
CA VAL A 4 -57.08 3.83 -45.28
C VAL A 4 -55.83 4.27 -44.55
N LYS A 5 -55.99 4.84 -43.35
CA LYS A 5 -54.87 5.17 -42.45
C LYS A 5 -54.08 3.89 -42.18
N HIS A 6 -52.87 3.81 -42.72
CA HIS A 6 -51.95 2.73 -42.41
C HIS A 6 -51.59 2.86 -40.93
N GLY A 7 -51.92 1.85 -40.13
CA GLY A 7 -51.61 1.81 -38.70
C GLY A 7 -50.10 1.99 -38.49
N ARG A 8 -49.69 3.10 -37.88
CA ARG A 8 -48.28 3.36 -37.56
C ARG A 8 -47.81 2.24 -36.63
N LYS A 9 -46.75 1.51 -36.98
CA LYS A 9 -46.11 0.54 -36.07
C LYS A 9 -45.78 1.26 -34.77
N LYS A 10 -46.29 0.79 -33.63
CA LYS A 10 -45.92 1.31 -32.31
C LYS A 10 -44.41 1.09 -32.13
N SER A 11 -43.61 2.16 -32.21
CA SER A 11 -42.20 2.05 -31.83
C SER A 11 -42.16 1.83 -30.32
N VAL A 12 -41.71 0.66 -29.88
CA VAL A 12 -41.43 0.42 -28.46
C VAL A 12 -40.28 1.35 -28.08
N ARG A 13 -40.59 2.47 -27.43
CA ARG A 13 -39.56 3.32 -26.84
C ARG A 13 -39.00 2.58 -25.63
N TYR A 14 -37.83 1.98 -25.79
CA TYR A 14 -37.06 1.44 -24.67
C TYR A 14 -36.62 2.63 -23.80
N ARG A 15 -37.47 3.05 -22.86
CA ARG A 15 -37.06 3.95 -21.79
C ARG A 15 -36.17 3.13 -20.89
N TYR A 16 -34.86 3.25 -21.10
CA TYR A 16 -33.87 2.75 -20.17
C TYR A 16 -34.26 3.24 -18.77
N ASN A 17 -34.44 2.31 -17.83
CA ASN A 17 -34.89 2.59 -16.46
C ASN A 17 -33.78 3.34 -15.70
N THR A 18 -33.54 4.61 -16.04
CA THR A 18 -32.54 5.48 -15.39
C THR A 18 -32.76 5.53 -13.89
N SER A 19 -34.01 5.46 -13.44
CA SER A 19 -34.37 5.43 -12.02
C SER A 19 -33.95 4.13 -11.32
N ALA A 20 -34.07 2.98 -11.97
CA ALA A 20 -33.62 1.69 -11.43
C ALA A 20 -32.09 1.60 -11.36
N ALA A 21 -31.41 2.04 -12.44
CA ALA A 21 -29.94 2.11 -12.47
C ALA A 21 -29.40 3.07 -11.40
N LYS A 22 -30.03 4.24 -11.22
CA LYS A 22 -29.69 5.19 -10.14
C LYS A 22 -29.88 4.56 -8.76
N ARG A 23 -30.99 3.85 -8.51
CA ARG A 23 -31.24 3.14 -7.25
C ARG A 23 -30.17 2.07 -6.98
N GLN A 24 -29.85 1.23 -7.95
CA GLN A 24 -28.79 0.23 -7.83
C GLN A 24 -27.44 0.88 -7.52
N HIS A 25 -27.05 1.93 -8.25
CA HIS A 25 -25.81 2.66 -8.01
C HIS A 25 -25.73 3.24 -6.58
N THR A 26 -26.82 3.82 -6.07
CA THR A 26 -26.85 4.30 -4.66
C THR A 26 -26.73 3.15 -3.66
N LYS A 27 -27.32 1.98 -3.93
CA LYS A 27 -27.18 0.79 -3.10
C LYS A 27 -25.73 0.30 -3.07
N TYR A 28 -25.08 0.20 -4.23
CA TYR A 28 -23.67 -0.19 -4.31
C TYR A 28 -22.75 0.79 -3.62
N LYS A 29 -23.01 2.11 -3.71
CA LYS A 29 -22.26 3.12 -2.97
C LYS A 29 -22.36 2.95 -1.44
N LYS A 30 -23.54 2.59 -0.94
CA LYS A 30 -23.76 2.31 0.50
C LYS A 30 -23.11 1.00 0.97
N MET A 31 -22.93 0.04 0.07
CA MET A 31 -22.32 -1.27 0.34
C MET A 31 -20.79 -1.25 0.26
N ARG A 32 -20.17 -0.09 -0.04
CA ARG A 32 -18.70 -0.01 -0.11
C ARG A 32 -18.14 -0.12 1.30
N LYS A 33 -17.45 -1.23 1.57
CA LYS A 33 -16.62 -1.40 2.76
C LYS A 33 -15.49 -0.39 2.77
N PHE A 34 -15.08 0.02 3.96
CA PHE A 34 -13.86 0.79 4.16
C PHE A 34 -12.66 -0.03 3.66
N LYS A 35 -11.70 0.62 3.01
CA LYS A 35 -10.43 0.02 2.57
C LYS A 35 -9.31 0.97 2.94
N GLY A 36 -8.35 0.51 3.74
CA GLY A 36 -7.30 1.37 4.29
C GLY A 36 -6.29 0.58 5.11
N CYS A 37 -5.77 1.19 6.18
CA CYS A 37 -4.97 0.48 7.16
C CYS A 37 -5.83 -0.56 7.89
N GLN A 38 -5.20 -1.69 8.24
CA GLN A 38 -5.92 -2.86 8.74
C GLN A 38 -6.49 -2.61 10.15
N ALA A 39 -5.81 -1.81 10.97
CA ALA A 39 -6.34 -1.29 12.23
C ALA A 39 -7.72 -0.62 12.09
N LEU A 40 -7.85 0.34 11.15
CA LEU A 40 -9.12 1.02 10.91
C LEU A 40 -10.17 0.10 10.29
N GLU A 41 -9.77 -0.84 9.43
CA GLU A 41 -10.68 -1.82 8.85
C GLU A 41 -11.27 -2.76 9.91
N ASN A 42 -10.46 -3.18 10.89
CA ASN A 42 -10.91 -4.04 12.01
C ASN A 42 -11.90 -3.33 12.94
N ALA A 43 -11.69 -2.04 13.24
CA ALA A 43 -12.58 -1.26 14.09
C ALA A 43 -13.82 -0.71 13.36
N TRP A 44 -13.88 -0.83 12.02
CA TRP A 44 -14.99 -0.30 11.23
C TRP A 44 -16.25 -1.17 11.34
N LYS A 45 -17.36 -0.59 11.80
CA LYS A 45 -18.66 -1.28 11.86
C LYS A 45 -19.54 -0.85 10.69
N ASP A 46 -19.89 -1.79 9.81
CA ASP A 46 -20.73 -1.53 8.63
C ASP A 46 -22.17 -1.06 8.98
N SER A 47 -22.63 -1.33 10.21
CA SER A 47 -23.93 -0.90 10.70
C SER A 47 -23.99 0.58 11.12
N LEU A 48 -22.83 1.18 11.41
CA LEU A 48 -22.74 2.56 11.88
C LEU A 48 -22.44 3.52 10.73
N THR A 49 -22.80 4.78 10.93
CA THR A 49 -22.43 5.85 9.99
C THR A 49 -20.93 6.14 10.08
N THR A 50 -20.35 6.70 9.01
CA THR A 50 -18.93 7.11 8.96
C THR A 50 -18.56 8.00 10.16
N ARG A 51 -19.42 8.95 10.54
CA ARG A 51 -19.20 9.85 11.68
C ARG A 51 -19.18 9.10 13.01
N GLN A 52 -20.08 8.14 13.21
CA GLN A 52 -20.13 7.30 14.41
C GLN A 52 -18.90 6.39 14.50
N ASN A 53 -18.51 5.75 13.40
CA ASN A 53 -17.31 4.90 13.35
C ASN A 53 -16.05 5.70 13.69
N LEU A 54 -15.85 6.85 13.06
CA LEU A 54 -14.69 7.70 13.33
C LEU A 54 -14.70 8.18 14.79
N SER A 55 -15.86 8.60 15.32
CA SER A 55 -15.98 8.98 16.72
C SER A 55 -15.71 7.82 17.68
N SER A 56 -16.11 6.59 17.37
CA SER A 56 -15.82 5.42 18.21
C SER A 56 -14.34 5.02 18.18
N ILE A 57 -13.69 5.27 17.04
CA ILE A 57 -12.26 5.06 16.86
C ILE A 57 -11.45 6.21 17.51
N GLY A 58 -12.07 7.34 17.81
CA GLY A 58 -11.40 8.53 18.37
C GLY A 58 -10.78 9.46 17.31
N ILE A 59 -11.19 9.33 16.05
CA ILE A 59 -10.79 10.22 14.95
C ILE A 59 -11.88 11.27 14.73
N ALA A 60 -11.46 12.52 14.49
CA ALA A 60 -12.39 13.59 14.14
C ALA A 60 -12.94 13.39 12.72
N TYR A 61 -14.26 13.52 12.58
CA TYR A 61 -14.93 13.46 11.27
C TYR A 61 -14.70 14.75 10.46
N ASP A 62 -14.82 15.90 11.13
CA ASP A 62 -14.51 17.22 10.56
C ASP A 62 -13.19 17.71 11.17
N PRO A 63 -12.17 18.05 10.36
CA PRO A 63 -10.90 18.57 10.88
C PRO A 63 -11.09 19.83 11.72
N ASN A 64 -12.10 20.66 11.43
CA ASN A 64 -12.39 21.87 12.20
C ASN A 64 -12.96 21.56 13.59
N GLU A 65 -13.54 20.37 13.80
CA GLU A 65 -13.94 19.90 15.13
C GLU A 65 -12.73 19.47 15.96
N ALA A 66 -11.70 18.92 15.32
CA ALA A 66 -10.45 18.51 15.98
C ALA A 66 -9.55 19.72 16.33
N MET A 67 -9.58 20.75 15.49
CA MET A 67 -8.78 21.95 15.72
C MET A 67 -9.47 22.88 16.72
N GLU A 68 -8.76 23.18 17.80
CA GLU A 68 -9.13 24.25 18.72
C GLU A 68 -8.89 25.60 18.03
N VAL A 69 -9.83 26.02 17.18
CA VAL A 69 -9.89 27.42 16.75
C VAL A 69 -10.24 28.25 17.96
N ASP A 70 -9.42 29.26 18.26
CA ASP A 70 -9.60 30.21 19.36
C ASP A 70 -11.08 30.58 19.51
N SER A 71 -11.65 30.23 20.67
CA SER A 71 -13.07 30.42 20.98
C SER A 71 -13.49 31.89 20.92
N ASN A 72 -12.54 32.81 21.06
CA ASN A 72 -12.73 34.25 20.95
C ASN A 72 -13.14 34.71 19.54
N LEU A 73 -12.96 33.88 18.50
CA LEU A 73 -13.41 34.16 17.12
C LEU A 73 -14.74 33.49 16.74
N ASN A 74 -15.31 32.62 17.59
CA ASN A 74 -16.50 31.83 17.25
C ASN A 74 -17.47 31.66 18.46
N PRO A 75 -18.54 32.47 18.55
CA PRO A 75 -19.46 32.49 19.70
C PRO A 75 -20.42 31.28 19.82
N PHE A 76 -20.29 30.24 18.99
CA PHE A 76 -21.26 29.13 18.89
C PHE A 76 -20.72 27.73 19.26
N LYS A 77 -19.57 27.59 19.92
CA LYS A 77 -19.08 26.26 20.35
C LYS A 77 -19.81 25.79 21.62
N LYS A 78 -20.82 24.92 21.47
CA LYS A 78 -21.40 24.11 22.57
C LYS A 78 -20.38 23.08 23.03
N GLN A 79 -19.99 23.15 24.30
CA GLN A 79 -19.18 22.13 24.97
C GLN A 79 -19.91 20.78 24.93
N LYS A 80 -19.26 19.74 24.41
CA LYS A 80 -19.73 18.36 24.52
C LYS A 80 -18.82 17.63 25.50
N ASN A 81 -19.35 17.38 26.69
CA ASN A 81 -18.78 16.46 27.66
C ASN A 81 -19.23 15.03 27.31
N ASN A 82 -18.29 14.09 27.47
CA ASN A 82 -18.43 12.66 27.81
C ASN A 82 -17.41 11.82 27.04
N LYS A 83 -16.31 11.43 27.69
CA LYS A 83 -15.29 10.52 27.16
C LYS A 83 -14.71 9.66 28.29
N ASN A 84 -15.38 8.56 28.65
CA ASN A 84 -14.81 7.62 29.62
C ASN A 84 -14.62 6.18 29.07
N ASP A 85 -15.25 5.81 27.93
CA ASP A 85 -15.18 4.42 27.44
C ASP A 85 -14.32 4.21 26.17
N THR A 86 -13.67 5.27 25.65
CA THR A 86 -12.92 5.25 24.38
C THR A 86 -11.49 4.72 24.49
N ASN A 87 -10.94 4.58 25.70
CA ASN A 87 -9.50 4.43 25.90
C ASN A 87 -8.98 3.01 25.58
N GLN A 88 -9.81 1.98 25.72
CA GLN A 88 -9.39 0.60 25.43
C GLN A 88 -9.24 0.35 23.92
N ILE A 89 -10.22 0.79 23.13
CA ILE A 89 -10.21 0.67 21.67
C ILE A 89 -9.04 1.46 21.08
N LEU A 90 -8.74 2.65 21.63
CA LEU A 90 -7.62 3.48 21.19
C LEU A 90 -6.26 2.78 21.37
N ASN A 91 -6.02 2.17 22.53
CA ASN A 91 -4.76 1.50 22.83
C ASN A 91 -4.54 0.26 21.95
N GLU A 92 -5.59 -0.53 21.69
CA GLU A 92 -5.52 -1.69 20.80
C GLU A 92 -5.19 -1.27 19.36
N LEU A 93 -5.80 -0.18 18.88
CA LEU A 93 -5.54 0.35 17.55
C LEU A 93 -4.14 0.93 17.40
N GLU A 94 -3.65 1.60 18.44
CA GLU A 94 -2.29 2.13 18.48
C GLU A 94 -1.27 1.00 18.39
N GLN A 95 -1.47 -0.09 19.15
CA GLN A 95 -0.59 -1.25 19.11
C GLN A 95 -0.56 -1.92 17.72
N ILE A 96 -1.73 -2.12 17.10
CA ILE A 96 -1.82 -2.68 15.74
C ILE A 96 -1.12 -1.78 14.72
N ALA A 97 -1.29 -0.45 14.82
CA ALA A 97 -0.63 0.50 13.93
C ALA A 97 0.91 0.46 14.07
N ILE A 98 1.41 0.34 15.30
CA ILE A 98 2.84 0.16 15.58
C ILE A 98 3.36 -1.16 14.98
N ASP A 99 2.61 -2.24 15.14
CA ASP A 99 2.98 -3.56 14.62
C ASP A 99 2.97 -3.59 13.08
N GLU A 100 1.97 -2.97 12.44
CA GLU A 100 1.91 -2.77 10.98
C GLU A 100 3.10 -1.96 10.48
N ALA A 101 3.43 -0.85 11.15
CA ALA A 101 4.58 -0.01 10.79
C ALA A 101 5.89 -0.81 10.89
N ASN A 102 6.09 -1.51 12.01
CA ASN A 102 7.25 -2.37 12.26
C ASN A 102 7.36 -3.50 11.22
N GLU A 103 6.27 -4.16 10.88
CA GLU A 103 6.24 -5.22 9.88
C GLU A 103 6.53 -4.67 8.48
N SER A 104 5.97 -3.51 8.13
CA SER A 104 6.27 -2.84 6.86
C SER A 104 7.77 -2.49 6.73
N ASP A 105 8.39 -2.04 7.82
CA ASP A 105 9.81 -1.70 7.85
C ASP A 105 10.70 -2.94 7.84
N LYS A 106 10.29 -4.02 8.53
CA LYS A 106 10.92 -5.34 8.40
C LYS A 106 10.84 -5.85 6.96
N GLN A 107 9.69 -5.74 6.30
CA GLN A 107 9.53 -6.13 4.90
C GLN A 107 10.39 -5.29 3.95
N LYS A 108 10.44 -3.96 4.13
CA LYS A 108 11.36 -3.08 3.38
C LYS A 108 12.81 -3.47 3.60
N LYS A 109 13.21 -3.81 4.83
CA LYS A 109 14.55 -4.33 5.17
C LYS A 109 14.81 -5.66 4.45
N ARG A 110 13.90 -6.64 4.52
CA ARG A 110 14.02 -7.94 3.80
C ARG A 110 14.17 -7.75 2.29
N LYS A 111 13.40 -6.84 1.68
CA LYS A 111 13.53 -6.50 0.25
C LYS A 111 14.88 -5.87 -0.10
N LYS A 112 15.47 -5.07 0.81
CA LYS A 112 16.82 -4.51 0.64
C LYS A 112 17.95 -5.53 0.84
N GLN A 113 17.72 -6.59 1.62
CA GLN A 113 18.74 -7.59 1.95
C GLN A 113 18.93 -8.68 0.90
N LYS A 114 17.94 -8.91 0.03
CA LYS A 114 18.12 -9.80 -1.13
C LYS A 114 19.10 -9.15 -2.10
N SER A 115 20.35 -9.58 -2.05
CA SER A 115 21.38 -9.22 -3.02
C SER A 115 20.99 -9.81 -4.38
N ASN A 116 20.52 -8.95 -5.27
CA ASN A 116 20.12 -9.32 -6.64
C ASN A 116 21.34 -9.54 -7.55
N LEU A 117 22.34 -10.31 -7.11
CA LEU A 117 23.42 -10.69 -8.02
C LEU A 117 22.89 -11.75 -8.99
N HIS A 118 23.02 -11.49 -10.28
CA HIS A 118 22.56 -12.42 -11.31
C HIS A 118 23.30 -13.77 -11.18
N PRO A 119 22.66 -14.93 -11.44
CA PRO A 119 23.31 -16.25 -11.31
C PRO A 119 24.66 -16.34 -12.04
N ASN A 120 24.73 -15.87 -13.30
CA ASN A 120 25.99 -15.85 -14.05
C ASN A 120 27.09 -14.99 -13.40
N ASP A 121 26.69 -13.88 -12.74
CA ASP A 121 27.64 -13.03 -12.03
C ASP A 121 28.14 -13.72 -10.74
N ARG A 122 27.31 -14.55 -10.11
CA ARG A 122 27.67 -15.39 -8.96
C ARG A 122 28.75 -16.41 -9.36
N ASP A 123 28.50 -17.16 -10.42
CA ASP A 123 29.45 -18.16 -10.95
C ASP A 123 30.76 -17.52 -11.40
N PHE A 124 30.69 -16.34 -12.01
CA PHE A 124 31.87 -15.56 -12.39
C PHE A 124 32.69 -15.18 -11.16
N CYS A 125 32.05 -14.60 -10.12
CA CYS A 125 32.74 -14.20 -8.90
C CYS A 125 33.37 -15.41 -8.18
N GLU A 126 32.65 -16.52 -8.08
CA GLU A 126 33.15 -17.76 -7.47
C GLU A 126 34.41 -18.27 -8.17
N LYS A 127 34.39 -18.36 -9.50
CA LYS A 127 35.53 -18.79 -10.31
C LYS A 127 36.71 -17.82 -10.21
N MET A 128 36.45 -16.52 -10.22
CA MET A 128 37.50 -15.50 -10.08
C MET A 128 38.20 -15.56 -8.72
N ILE A 129 37.41 -15.65 -7.64
CA ILE A 129 37.95 -15.77 -6.27
C ILE A 129 38.74 -17.08 -6.12
N SER A 130 38.22 -18.18 -6.66
CA SER A 130 38.88 -19.50 -6.58
C SER A 130 40.21 -19.55 -7.32
N LYS A 131 40.34 -18.86 -8.46
CA LYS A 131 41.56 -18.86 -9.29
C LYS A 131 42.57 -17.79 -8.87
N HIS A 132 42.12 -16.56 -8.61
CA HIS A 132 42.98 -15.38 -8.48
C HIS A 132 42.96 -14.75 -7.07
N GLY A 133 42.10 -15.22 -6.16
CA GLY A 133 41.99 -14.69 -4.80
C GLY A 133 41.50 -13.24 -4.78
N GLU A 134 42.35 -12.30 -4.35
CA GLU A 134 42.05 -10.85 -4.30
C GLU A 134 42.80 -10.04 -5.38
N ASN A 135 43.46 -10.71 -6.32
CA ASN A 135 44.22 -10.06 -7.38
C ASN A 135 43.34 -9.61 -8.55
N TYR A 136 42.65 -8.47 -8.39
CA TYR A 136 41.72 -7.94 -9.41
C TYR A 136 42.37 -7.61 -10.76
N GLN A 137 43.67 -7.28 -10.76
CA GLN A 137 44.45 -7.00 -11.97
C GLN A 137 44.71 -8.26 -12.81
N ALA A 138 44.77 -9.42 -12.16
CA ALA A 138 44.87 -10.72 -12.83
C ALA A 138 43.49 -11.17 -13.33
N MET A 139 42.44 -10.96 -12.53
CA MET A 139 41.05 -11.25 -12.92
C MET A 139 40.62 -10.50 -14.18
N SER A 140 41.07 -9.25 -14.35
CA SER A 140 40.73 -8.46 -15.54
C SER A 140 41.33 -9.05 -16.82
N ARG A 141 42.43 -9.81 -16.71
CA ARG A 141 43.13 -10.48 -17.81
C ARG A 141 42.70 -11.94 -17.99
N ASP A 142 41.83 -12.45 -17.12
CA ASP A 142 41.37 -13.83 -17.19
C ASP A 142 40.50 -14.06 -18.45
N PRO A 143 40.67 -15.19 -19.17
CA PRO A 143 39.87 -15.50 -20.35
C PRO A 143 38.36 -15.58 -20.09
N LEU A 144 37.93 -15.88 -18.86
CA LEU A 144 36.51 -15.91 -18.48
C LEU A 144 35.92 -14.51 -18.30
N ASN A 145 36.74 -13.45 -18.28
CA ASN A 145 36.27 -12.06 -18.30
C ASN A 145 35.85 -11.63 -19.71
N ILE A 146 34.83 -12.30 -20.25
CA ILE A 146 34.33 -12.11 -21.63
C ILE A 146 33.96 -10.65 -21.91
N TRP A 147 33.37 -9.99 -20.91
CA TRP A 147 32.90 -8.60 -21.00
C TRP A 147 33.99 -7.56 -20.73
N GLN A 148 35.25 -7.98 -20.61
CA GLN A 148 36.41 -7.11 -20.43
C GLN A 148 36.24 -6.14 -19.25
N HIS A 149 35.69 -6.62 -18.14
CA HIS A 149 35.53 -5.80 -16.95
C HIS A 149 36.87 -5.29 -16.44
N THR A 150 36.90 -4.00 -16.10
CA THR A 150 38.04 -3.36 -15.45
C THR A 150 38.25 -3.93 -14.05
N PRO A 151 39.48 -3.89 -13.50
CA PRO A 151 39.76 -4.37 -12.14
C PRO A 151 38.79 -3.81 -11.09
N LYS A 152 38.45 -2.52 -11.19
CA LYS A 152 37.52 -1.87 -10.26
C LYS A 152 36.08 -2.35 -10.40
N GLN A 153 35.64 -2.71 -11.60
CA GLN A 153 34.31 -3.28 -11.82
C GLN A 153 34.23 -4.70 -11.24
N ILE A 154 35.29 -5.50 -11.42
CA ILE A 154 35.38 -6.86 -10.85
C ILE A 154 35.38 -6.78 -9.32
N GLU A 155 36.15 -5.87 -8.73
CA GLU A 155 36.17 -5.62 -7.29
C GLU A 155 34.75 -5.30 -6.76
N ARG A 156 34.01 -4.40 -7.42
CA ARG A 156 32.63 -4.07 -7.03
C ARG A 156 31.69 -5.27 -7.11
N LYS A 157 31.81 -6.10 -8.14
CA LYS A 157 31.02 -7.34 -8.29
C LYS A 157 31.32 -8.32 -7.15
N ILE A 158 32.60 -8.52 -6.84
CA ILE A 158 33.05 -9.40 -5.76
C ILE A 158 32.62 -8.88 -4.38
N ILE A 159 32.66 -7.57 -4.13
CA ILE A 159 32.13 -6.98 -2.89
C ILE A 159 30.62 -7.26 -2.77
N GLY A 160 29.87 -7.08 -3.86
CA GLY A 160 28.44 -7.43 -3.91
C GLY A 160 28.19 -8.91 -3.60
N TYR A 161 29.02 -9.80 -4.16
CA TYR A 161 28.97 -11.24 -3.92
C TYR A 161 29.33 -11.65 -2.48
N LYS A 162 30.39 -11.05 -1.90
CA LYS A 162 30.76 -11.28 -0.48
C LYS A 162 29.63 -10.82 0.46
N LYS A 163 28.98 -9.69 0.14
CA LYS A 163 27.81 -9.20 0.89
C LYS A 163 26.62 -10.15 0.77
N SER A 164 26.39 -10.76 -0.41
CA SER A 164 25.34 -11.76 -0.58
C SER A 164 25.57 -13.01 0.26
N LEU A 165 26.82 -13.50 0.31
CA LEU A 165 27.20 -14.67 1.11
C LEU A 165 27.08 -14.42 2.62
N GLY A 166 27.43 -13.22 3.08
CA GLY A 166 27.28 -12.84 4.50
C GLY A 166 25.82 -12.80 4.95
N ASN A 167 24.89 -12.48 4.04
CA ASN A 167 23.46 -12.51 4.30
C ASN A 167 22.90 -13.94 4.35
N GLU A 168 23.46 -14.88 3.56
CA GLU A 168 23.05 -16.30 3.56
C GLU A 168 23.49 -17.04 4.86
N LYS A 169 24.50 -16.54 5.59
CA LYS A 169 24.97 -17.15 6.86
C LYS A 169 24.26 -16.63 8.12
N MET A 170 23.38 -15.64 8.00
CA MET A 170 22.61 -15.07 9.13
C MET A 170 21.13 -15.46 9.09
N GLU A 171 20.73 -16.34 8.18
CA GLU A 171 19.48 -17.11 8.22
C GLU A 171 19.76 -18.50 8.82
#